data_AF-A0AB37GGF6-F1
#
_entry.id   AF-A0AB37GGF6-F1
#
_cell.length_a   1.000
_cell.length_b   1.000
_cell.length_c   1.000
_cell.angle_alpha   90.00
_cell.angle_beta   90.00
_cell.angle_gamma   90.00
#
_symmetry.space_group_name_H-M   'P 1'
#
loop_
_entity.id
_entity.type
_entity.pdbx_description
1 polymer ?
#
loop_
_entity_poly.entity_id
_entity_poly.type
_entity_poly.pdbx_seq_one_letter_code
_entity_poly.pdbx_strand_id
1 'polypeptide(L)'
;MSDKVKLARYRNTSYFVGYTGDGGLKQFTWSGSKNGKAEIKEVPRDVVDWLTMNSVCFDKGELVIVDEDDSTKQIKESIVDAEAYTNNTHTKEEISKMIKTGNIAQMKNKLEKITVDSEKQFVIDVASEFSDDIPAGKLKALAEWMGVEDPSLLFD
;
A
#
# COMPACT_ATOMS: atom_id res chain seq x y z
N MET A 1 29.77 0.38 -7.35
CA MET A 1 28.42 -0.04 -7.79
C MET A 1 27.44 0.94 -7.17
N SER A 2 26.45 1.43 -7.92
CA SER A 2 25.38 2.24 -7.34
C SER A 2 24.59 1.35 -6.39
N ASP A 3 24.46 1.79 -5.14
CA ASP A 3 23.63 1.12 -4.15
C ASP A 3 22.18 1.12 -4.64
N LYS A 4 21.50 -0.02 -4.53
CA LYS A 4 20.18 -0.26 -5.13
C LYS A 4 19.23 -0.77 -4.06
N VAL A 5 17.99 -0.31 -4.14
CA VAL A 5 16.92 -0.68 -3.21
C VAL A 5 15.73 -1.20 -4.00
N LYS A 6 15.10 -2.28 -3.52
CA LYS A 6 13.85 -2.79 -4.10
C LYS A 6 12.65 -2.03 -3.54
N LEU A 7 11.91 -1.40 -4.45
CA LEU A 7 10.62 -0.79 -4.16
C LEU A 7 9.50 -1.61 -4.79
N ALA A 8 8.52 -2.00 -3.96
CA ALA A 8 7.31 -2.68 -4.38
C ALA A 8 6.11 -1.73 -4.48
N ARG A 9 5.22 -2.01 -5.43
CA ARG A 9 3.87 -1.46 -5.50
C ARG A 9 2.87 -2.57 -5.19
N TYR A 10 2.24 -2.51 -4.01
CA TYR A 10 1.26 -3.51 -3.57
C TYR A 10 -0.14 -3.25 -4.13
N ARG A 11 -0.54 -1.99 -4.29
CA ARG A 11 -1.85 -1.63 -4.84
C ARG A 11 -1.97 -2.00 -6.32
N ASN A 12 -3.20 -2.22 -6.78
CA ASN A 12 -3.51 -2.57 -8.17
C ASN A 12 -3.27 -1.41 -9.16
N THR A 13 -3.30 -0.17 -8.67
CA THR A 13 -3.12 1.03 -9.51
C THR A 13 -1.64 1.32 -9.78
N SER A 14 -1.38 1.86 -10.96
CA SER A 14 -0.04 2.30 -11.33
C SER A 14 0.42 3.51 -10.52
N TYR A 15 1.72 3.58 -10.24
CA TYR A 15 2.40 4.73 -9.66
C TYR A 15 3.51 5.19 -10.59
N PHE A 16 3.65 6.51 -10.80
CA PHE A 16 4.71 7.08 -11.61
C PHE A 16 5.30 8.29 -10.90
N VAL A 17 6.60 8.49 -11.09
CA VAL A 17 7.32 9.62 -10.49
C VAL A 17 8.41 10.10 -11.43
N GLY A 18 8.51 11.43 -11.58
CA GLY A 18 9.62 12.08 -12.25
C GLY A 18 10.72 12.39 -11.25
N TYR A 19 11.86 11.71 -11.37
CA TYR A 19 13.08 12.01 -10.62
C TYR A 19 13.83 13.13 -11.32
N THR A 20 14.23 14.14 -10.54
CA THR A 20 14.99 15.30 -11.03
C THR A 20 16.29 15.55 -10.25
N GLY A 21 16.71 14.60 -9.41
CA GLY A 21 17.85 14.78 -8.50
C GLY A 21 19.22 14.88 -9.20
N ASP A 22 19.33 14.41 -10.45
CA ASP A 22 20.56 14.45 -11.25
C ASP A 22 20.57 15.58 -12.30
N GLY A 23 19.59 16.50 -12.24
CA GLY A 23 19.42 17.59 -13.19
C GLY A 23 18.76 17.19 -14.52
N GLY A 24 18.53 15.89 -14.75
CA GLY A 24 17.69 15.37 -15.84
C GLY A 24 16.31 14.97 -15.33
N LEU A 25 15.29 14.96 -16.21
CA LEU A 25 13.99 14.37 -15.88
C LEU A 25 14.01 12.89 -16.25
N LYS A 26 14.03 12.01 -15.25
CA LYS A 26 13.93 10.55 -15.43
C LYS A 26 12.63 10.04 -14.83
N GLN A 27 11.79 9.41 -15.64
CA GLN A 27 10.54 8.83 -15.16
C GLN A 27 10.74 7.40 -14.67
N PHE A 28 10.26 7.11 -13.47
CA PHE A 28 10.07 5.76 -12.94
C PHE A 28 8.58 5.44 -12.92
N THR A 29 8.22 4.18 -13.14
CA THR A 29 6.83 3.74 -13.18
C THR A 29 6.71 2.35 -12.61
N TRP A 30 5.67 2.11 -11.85
CA TRP A 30 5.18 0.82 -11.38
C TRP A 30 3.76 0.69 -11.91
N SER A 31 3.47 -0.35 -12.69
CA SER A 31 2.16 -0.68 -13.24
C SER A 31 1.13 -1.15 -12.21
N GLY A 32 1.54 -1.48 -10.99
CA GLY A 32 0.65 -1.98 -9.94
C GLY A 32 0.72 -3.50 -9.77
N SER A 33 0.13 -4.00 -8.69
CA SER A 33 -0.04 -5.44 -8.47
C SER A 33 -0.95 -6.04 -9.54
N LYS A 34 -0.55 -7.19 -10.08
CA LYS A 34 -1.33 -7.94 -11.07
C LYS A 34 -1.37 -9.40 -10.68
N ASN A 35 -2.55 -10.02 -10.73
CA ASN A 35 -2.77 -11.42 -10.38
C ASN A 35 -2.22 -11.78 -8.98
N GLY A 36 -2.40 -10.87 -8.01
CA GLY A 36 -1.93 -11.04 -6.64
C GLY A 36 -0.40 -10.93 -6.45
N LYS A 37 0.35 -10.48 -7.46
CA LYS A 37 1.79 -10.24 -7.35
C LYS A 37 2.09 -8.76 -7.43
N ALA A 38 2.72 -8.25 -6.38
CA ALA A 38 3.29 -6.92 -6.34
C ALA A 38 4.33 -6.72 -7.44
N GLU A 39 4.35 -5.54 -8.05
CA GLU A 39 5.44 -5.17 -8.94
C GLU A 39 6.61 -4.64 -8.12
N ILE A 40 7.78 -5.23 -8.31
CA ILE A 40 9.01 -4.88 -7.59
C ILE A 40 10.04 -4.40 -8.59
N LYS A 41 10.67 -3.26 -8.30
CA LYS A 41 11.76 -2.69 -9.11
C LYS A 41 12.93 -2.31 -8.24
N GLU A 42 14.13 -2.62 -8.73
CA GLU A 42 15.36 -2.07 -8.19
C GLU A 42 15.55 -0.64 -8.70
N VAL A 43 15.74 0.30 -7.79
CA VAL A 43 16.06 1.69 -8.10
C VAL A 43 17.35 2.10 -7.40
N PRO A 44 18.12 3.05 -7.94
CA PRO A 44 19.26 3.63 -7.24
C PRO A 44 18.84 4.21 -5.89
N ARG A 45 19.71 4.10 -4.89
CA ARG A 45 19.49 4.65 -3.54
C ARG A 45 19.14 6.14 -3.57
N ASP A 46 19.82 6.91 -4.41
CA ASP A 46 19.56 8.36 -4.58
C ASP A 46 18.11 8.68 -4.99
N VAL A 47 17.44 7.77 -5.70
CA VAL A 47 16.02 7.92 -6.05
C VAL A 47 15.15 7.71 -4.82
N VAL A 48 15.48 6.75 -3.96
CA VAL A 48 14.77 6.50 -2.71
C VAL A 48 14.92 7.68 -1.77
N ASP A 49 16.15 8.16 -1.56
CA ASP A 49 16.40 9.30 -0.68
C ASP A 49 15.69 10.56 -1.20
N TRP A 50 15.70 10.78 -2.52
CA TRP A 50 14.95 11.87 -3.13
C TRP A 50 13.44 11.74 -2.92
N LEU A 51 12.88 10.52 -3.06
CA LEU A 51 11.46 10.25 -2.79
C LEU A 51 11.10 10.55 -1.33
N THR A 52 11.94 10.14 -0.38
CA THR A 52 11.75 10.41 1.05
C THR A 52 11.76 11.91 1.35
N MET A 53 12.62 12.69 0.68
CA MET A 53 12.78 14.12 0.96
C MET A 53 11.81 15.03 0.18
N ASN A 54 11.37 14.63 -1.02
CA ASN A 54 10.68 15.51 -1.97
C ASN A 54 9.27 15.04 -2.32
N SER A 55 8.79 13.96 -1.71
CA SER A 55 7.45 13.42 -2.00
C SER A 55 6.81 12.81 -0.75
N VAL A 56 5.50 12.62 -0.83
CA VAL A 56 4.71 11.88 0.18
C VAL A 56 4.59 10.39 -0.18
N CYS A 57 5.48 9.89 -1.04
CA CYS A 57 5.42 8.53 -1.59
C CYS A 57 5.36 7.46 -0.48
N PHE A 58 6.24 7.57 0.51
CA PHE A 58 6.29 6.61 1.61
C PHE A 58 5.21 6.91 2.65
N ASP A 59 4.96 8.17 3.03
CA ASP A 59 3.88 8.49 3.98
C ASP A 59 2.51 7.98 3.52
N LYS A 60 2.25 8.02 2.20
CA LYS A 60 1.02 7.52 1.59
C LYS A 60 1.04 6.03 1.25
N GLY A 61 2.11 5.32 1.55
CA GLY A 61 2.26 3.89 1.22
C GLY A 61 2.22 3.59 -0.27
N GLU A 62 2.62 4.55 -1.12
CA GLU A 62 2.58 4.36 -2.58
C GLU A 62 3.61 3.34 -3.04
N LEU A 63 4.79 3.33 -2.42
CA LEU A 63 5.84 2.33 -2.63
C LEU A 63 6.32 1.80 -1.29
N VAL A 64 6.74 0.54 -1.30
CA VAL A 64 7.20 -0.18 -0.10
C VAL A 64 8.63 -0.62 -0.28
N ILE A 65 9.48 -0.34 0.72
CA ILE A 65 10.87 -0.80 0.75
C ILE A 65 10.89 -2.27 1.17
N VAL A 66 11.24 -3.16 0.23
CA VAL A 66 11.12 -4.62 0.38
C VAL A 66 12.32 -5.23 1.08
N ASP A 67 13.51 -4.68 0.88
CA ASP A 67 14.72 -5.25 1.48
C ASP A 67 14.75 -5.00 3.01
N GLU A 68 15.37 -5.93 3.73
CA GLU A 68 15.53 -5.90 5.20
C GLU A 68 17.02 -5.98 5.57
N ASP A 69 17.81 -5.08 5.01
CA ASP A 69 19.20 -4.86 5.40
C ASP A 69 19.36 -3.60 6.26
N ASP A 70 20.54 -3.42 6.84
CA ASP A 70 20.79 -2.28 7.72
C ASP A 70 20.68 -0.92 7.00
N SER A 71 20.94 -0.89 5.68
CA SER A 71 20.83 0.34 4.88
C SER A 71 19.37 0.76 4.66
N THR A 72 18.48 -0.22 4.50
CA THR A 72 17.05 0.00 4.25
C THR A 72 16.26 0.24 5.53
N LYS A 73 16.73 -0.28 6.67
CA LYS A 73 16.22 0.12 8.00
C LYS A 73 16.42 1.61 8.25
N GLN A 74 17.61 2.14 7.96
CA GLN A 74 17.88 3.57 8.09
C GLN A 74 16.95 4.43 7.22
N ILE A 75 16.58 3.96 6.02
CA ILE A 75 15.58 4.65 5.19
C ILE A 75 14.22 4.66 5.88
N LYS A 76 13.76 3.49 6.35
CA LYS A 76 12.46 3.36 7.01
C LYS A 76 12.38 4.25 8.25
N GLU A 77 13.45 4.36 9.01
CA GLU A 77 13.57 5.26 10.17
C GLU A 77 13.58 6.75 9.79
N SER A 78 13.98 7.08 8.55
CA SER A 78 13.97 8.45 8.02
C SER A 78 12.63 8.90 7.44
N ILE A 79 11.66 7.99 7.29
CA ILE A 79 10.30 8.34 6.85
C ILE A 79 9.66 9.23 7.90
N VAL A 80 9.15 10.39 7.46
CA VAL A 80 8.62 11.43 8.34
C VAL A 80 7.48 10.90 9.22
N ASP A 81 6.57 10.11 8.62
CA ASP A 81 5.48 9.47 9.33
C ASP A 81 5.53 7.94 9.14
N ALA A 82 6.40 7.29 9.90
CA ALA A 82 6.57 5.84 9.86
C ALA A 82 5.29 5.08 10.27
N GLU A 83 4.46 5.67 11.13
CA GLU A 83 3.16 5.09 11.51
C GLU A 83 2.17 5.17 10.35
N ALA A 84 2.03 6.31 9.70
CA ALA A 84 1.20 6.44 8.50
C ALA A 84 1.69 5.55 7.36
N TYR A 85 3.00 5.43 7.16
CA TYR A 85 3.57 4.47 6.20
C TYR A 85 3.08 3.06 6.50
N THR A 86 3.32 2.57 7.72
CA THR A 86 2.94 1.22 8.13
C THR A 86 1.42 0.99 7.99
N ASN A 87 0.62 1.95 8.45
CA ASN A 87 -0.84 1.87 8.40
C ASN A 87 -1.42 1.99 6.99
N ASN A 88 -0.65 2.44 5.99
CA ASN A 88 -1.11 2.56 4.60
C ASN A 88 -0.37 1.61 3.65
N THR A 89 0.38 0.65 4.19
CA THR A 89 1.07 -0.39 3.40
C THR A 89 0.66 -1.76 3.87
N HIS A 90 -0.27 -2.38 3.14
CA HIS A 90 -0.61 -3.78 3.35
C HIS A 90 -0.40 -4.59 2.09
N THR A 91 0.10 -5.81 2.27
CA THR A 91 0.05 -6.85 1.25
C THR A 91 -1.38 -7.38 1.11
N LYS A 92 -1.66 -8.01 -0.03
CA LYS A 92 -2.92 -8.72 -0.25
C LYS A 92 -3.15 -9.80 0.80
N GLU A 93 -2.09 -10.51 1.20
CA GLU A 93 -2.12 -11.55 2.22
C GLU A 93 -2.49 -10.98 3.60
N GLU A 94 -1.93 -9.84 3.97
CA GLU A 94 -2.26 -9.15 5.23
C GLU A 94 -3.70 -8.67 5.27
N ILE A 95 -4.19 -8.10 4.17
CA ILE A 95 -5.60 -7.69 4.03
C ILE A 95 -6.52 -8.92 4.13
N SER A 96 -6.21 -9.97 3.38
CA SER A 96 -6.99 -11.22 3.40
C SER A 96 -7.04 -11.82 4.81
N LYS A 97 -5.90 -11.85 5.51
CA LYS A 97 -5.81 -12.33 6.89
C LYS A 97 -6.62 -11.45 7.84
N MET A 98 -6.48 -10.13 7.74
CA MET A 98 -7.24 -9.16 8.54
C MET A 98 -8.75 -9.40 8.42
N ILE A 99 -9.25 -9.62 7.20
CA ILE A 99 -10.67 -9.84 6.93
C ILE A 99 -11.10 -11.24 7.37
N LYS A 100 -10.32 -12.30 7.09
CA LYS A 100 -10.74 -13.68 7.37
C LYS A 100 -10.66 -14.06 8.86
N THR A 101 -9.57 -13.69 9.57
CA THR A 101 -9.27 -14.31 10.88
C THR A 101 -9.70 -13.48 12.10
N GLY A 102 -9.96 -12.18 11.96
CA GLY A 102 -10.36 -11.31 13.08
C GLY A 102 -11.87 -11.31 13.35
N ASN A 103 -12.30 -10.83 14.52
CA ASN A 103 -13.70 -10.43 14.71
C ASN A 103 -13.98 -9.05 14.07
N ILE A 104 -15.25 -8.66 13.96
CA ILE A 104 -15.64 -7.40 13.29
C ILE A 104 -15.01 -6.18 13.98
N ALA A 105 -14.95 -6.14 15.32
CA ALA A 105 -14.37 -5.01 16.05
C ALA A 105 -12.86 -4.87 15.79
N GLN A 106 -12.13 -5.98 15.80
CA GLN A 106 -10.70 -5.98 15.48
C GLN A 106 -10.43 -5.55 14.04
N MET A 107 -11.29 -5.93 13.11
CA MET A 107 -11.22 -5.48 11.72
C MET A 107 -11.45 -3.97 11.63
N LYS A 108 -12.55 -3.45 12.21
CA LYS A 108 -12.85 -2.01 12.24
C LYS A 108 -11.69 -1.18 12.81
N ASN A 109 -11.13 -1.60 13.95
CA ASN A 109 -9.99 -0.92 14.59
C ASN A 109 -8.73 -0.86 13.70
N LYS A 110 -8.52 -1.84 12.82
CA LYS A 110 -7.39 -1.82 11.86
C LYS A 110 -7.70 -0.93 10.66
N LEU A 111 -8.92 -1.02 10.14
CA LEU A 111 -9.39 -0.22 9.01
C LEU A 111 -9.38 1.28 9.33
N GLU A 112 -9.71 1.67 10.57
CA GLU A 112 -9.69 3.07 11.02
C GLU A 112 -8.30 3.71 10.97
N LYS A 113 -7.23 2.91 10.99
CA LYS A 113 -5.85 3.42 10.89
C LYS A 113 -5.44 3.76 9.45
N ILE A 114 -6.14 3.19 8.47
CA ILE A 114 -5.87 3.43 7.05
C ILE A 114 -6.49 4.78 6.68
N THR A 115 -5.64 5.74 6.33
CA THR A 115 -6.05 7.12 6.06
C THR A 115 -6.04 7.47 4.56
N VAL A 116 -5.37 6.66 3.74
CA VAL A 116 -5.20 6.91 2.31
C VAL A 116 -6.28 6.21 1.48
N ASP A 117 -7.04 6.98 0.70
CA ASP A 117 -8.19 6.44 -0.06
C ASP A 117 -7.80 5.37 -1.08
N SER A 118 -6.63 5.46 -1.71
CA SER A 118 -6.16 4.41 -2.62
C SER A 118 -5.80 3.11 -1.90
N GLU A 119 -5.42 3.17 -0.61
CA GLU A 119 -5.26 1.98 0.21
C GLU A 119 -6.63 1.41 0.60
N LYS A 120 -7.59 2.27 0.94
CA LYS A 120 -8.96 1.83 1.22
C LYS A 120 -9.58 1.11 0.02
N GLN A 121 -9.42 1.69 -1.17
CA GLN A 121 -9.85 1.05 -2.40
C GLN A 121 -9.14 -0.30 -2.61
N PHE A 122 -7.83 -0.38 -2.34
CA PHE A 122 -7.11 -1.64 -2.45
C PHE A 122 -7.62 -2.71 -1.47
N VAL A 123 -8.00 -2.34 -0.25
CA VAL A 123 -8.65 -3.25 0.71
C VAL A 123 -9.96 -3.79 0.15
N ILE A 124 -10.79 -2.93 -0.46
CA ILE A 124 -12.04 -3.35 -1.09
C ILE A 124 -11.78 -4.25 -2.29
N ASP A 125 -10.87 -3.87 -3.20
CA ASP A 125 -10.51 -4.69 -4.35
C ASP A 125 -10.11 -6.10 -3.93
N VAL A 126 -9.26 -6.23 -2.90
CA VAL A 126 -8.83 -7.52 -2.36
C VAL A 126 -10.00 -8.28 -1.75
N ALA A 127 -10.87 -7.61 -0.99
CA ALA A 127 -12.05 -8.22 -0.38
C ALA A 127 -13.03 -8.74 -1.43
N SER A 128 -13.23 -8.02 -2.53
CA SER A 128 -14.11 -8.40 -3.64
C SER A 128 -13.65 -9.69 -4.33
N GLU A 129 -12.35 -10.01 -4.32
CA GLU A 129 -11.85 -11.27 -4.89
C GLU A 129 -12.30 -12.53 -4.13
N PHE A 130 -12.79 -12.39 -2.90
CA PHE A 130 -13.28 -13.50 -2.09
C PHE A 130 -14.53 -13.11 -1.30
N SER A 131 -15.35 -12.21 -1.83
CA SER A 131 -16.55 -11.68 -1.14
C SER A 131 -17.50 -12.78 -0.67
N ASP A 132 -17.64 -13.85 -1.47
CA ASP A 132 -18.43 -15.05 -1.14
C ASP A 132 -17.97 -15.76 0.15
N ASP A 133 -16.68 -15.64 0.50
CA ASP A 133 -16.10 -16.21 1.74
C ASP A 133 -16.22 -15.26 2.94
N ILE A 134 -16.68 -14.02 2.74
CA ILE A 134 -16.74 -13.00 3.80
C ILE A 134 -18.13 -13.04 4.45
N PRO A 135 -18.21 -13.22 5.80
CA PRO A 135 -19.48 -13.11 6.51
C PRO A 135 -20.19 -11.77 6.25
N ALA A 136 -21.51 -11.79 6.04
CA ALA A 136 -22.30 -10.60 5.71
C ALA A 136 -22.09 -9.41 6.67
N GLY A 137 -21.91 -9.67 7.97
CA GLY A 137 -21.62 -8.62 8.96
C GLY A 137 -20.28 -7.90 8.73
N LYS A 138 -19.27 -8.59 8.17
CA LYS A 138 -18.00 -7.98 7.78
C LYS A 138 -18.10 -7.23 6.45
N LEU A 139 -18.85 -7.74 5.47
CA LEU A 139 -19.16 -7.01 4.23
C LEU A 139 -19.85 -5.69 4.54
N LYS A 140 -20.84 -5.70 5.45
CA LYS A 140 -21.49 -4.49 5.93
C LYS A 140 -20.52 -3.54 6.62
N ALA A 141 -19.64 -4.04 7.49
CA ALA A 141 -18.65 -3.21 8.15
C ALA A 141 -17.63 -2.57 7.17
N LEU A 142 -17.26 -3.28 6.10
CA LEU A 142 -16.40 -2.74 5.04
C LEU A 142 -17.12 -1.67 4.22
N ALA A 143 -18.39 -1.88 3.89
CA ALA A 143 -19.22 -0.89 3.20
C ALA A 143 -19.42 0.38 4.04
N GLU A 144 -19.80 0.22 5.32
CA GLU A 144 -19.91 1.33 6.28
C GLU A 144 -18.60 2.14 6.38
N TRP A 145 -17.46 1.45 6.40
CA TRP A 145 -16.15 2.09 6.46
C TRP A 145 -15.81 2.90 5.20
N MET A 146 -16.30 2.47 4.04
CA MET A 146 -16.22 3.22 2.78
C MET A 146 -17.29 4.31 2.64
N GLY A 147 -18.19 4.45 3.62
CA GLY A 147 -19.31 5.38 3.55
C GLY A 147 -20.43 4.94 2.60
N VAL A 148 -20.54 3.63 2.33
CA VAL A 148 -21.54 3.03 1.45
C VAL A 148 -22.55 2.25 2.30
N GLU A 149 -23.85 2.56 2.13
CA GLU A 149 -24.91 1.93 2.92
C GLU A 149 -25.23 0.50 2.48
N ASP A 150 -25.16 0.24 1.17
CA ASP A 150 -25.46 -1.05 0.55
C ASP A 150 -24.17 -1.76 0.10
N PRO A 151 -23.79 -2.88 0.75
CA PRO A 151 -22.57 -3.62 0.40
C PRO A 151 -22.54 -4.15 -1.04
N SER A 152 -23.70 -4.40 -1.65
CA SER A 152 -23.78 -4.88 -3.04
C SER A 152 -23.08 -3.92 -4.01
N LEU A 153 -23.11 -2.61 -3.74
CA LEU A 153 -22.45 -1.60 -4.58
C LEU A 153 -20.92 -1.70 -4.61
N LEU A 154 -20.32 -2.47 -3.70
CA LEU A 154 -18.87 -2.68 -3.62
C LEU A 154 -18.44 -4.11 -3.99
N PHE A 155 -19.33 -5.09 -3.83
CA PHE A 155 -18.99 -6.51 -3.87
C PHE A 155 -19.80 -7.34 -4.89
N ASP A 156 -20.74 -6.73 -5.63
CA ASP A 156 -21.46 -7.36 -6.76
C ASP A 156 -20.62 -7.46 -8.04
#